data_AF-A0A936JUF1-F1
#
_entry.id   AF-A0A936JUF1-F1
#
_cell.length_a   1.000
_cell.length_b   1.000
_cell.length_c   1.000
_cell.angle_alpha   90.00
_cell.angle_beta   90.00
_cell.angle_gamma   90.00
#
_symmetry.space_group_name_H-M   'P 1'
#
loop_
_entity.id
_entity.type
_entity.pdbx_description
1 polymer ?
#
loop_
_entity_poly.entity_id
_entity_poly.type
_entity_poly.pdbx_seq_one_letter_code
_entity_poly.pdbx_strand_id
1 'polypeptide(L)' 'MQRLELIDDSHLGHGFRDIPAATTAALAVAAGHGLRLEPVFSGKAFASLLQALPGAADGELLFWNTHDHRPNQTSEGAAR' A
#
# COMPACT_ATOMS: atom_id res chain seq x y z
N MET A 1 -17.09 10.95 17.34
CA MET A 1 -16.66 9.95 16.34
C MET A 1 -16.49 10.68 15.02
N GLN A 2 -15.30 10.66 14.43
CA GLN A 2 -15.15 11.12 13.05
C GLN A 2 -15.76 10.08 12.11
N ARG A 3 -16.43 10.55 11.04
CA ARG A 3 -17.09 9.72 10.05
C ARG A 3 -16.06 9.30 9.01
N LEU A 4 -15.98 8.01 8.71
CA LEU A 4 -15.25 7.53 7.53
C LEU A 4 -16.02 7.98 6.29
N GLU A 5 -15.36 8.73 5.41
CA GLU A 5 -16.02 9.34 4.24
C GLU A 5 -16.06 8.39 3.04
N LEU A 6 -15.04 7.54 2.87
CA LEU A 6 -14.91 6.65 1.72
C LEU A 6 -14.07 5.40 2.06
N ILE A 7 -14.47 4.26 1.49
CA ILE A 7 -13.64 3.06 1.35
C ILE A 7 -13.55 2.78 -0.14
N ASP A 8 -12.35 2.84 -0.71
CA ASP A 8 -12.09 2.43 -2.08
C ASP A 8 -11.67 0.95 -2.11
N ASP A 9 -12.44 0.12 -2.82
CA ASP A 9 -12.22 -1.31 -2.97
C ASP A 9 -11.68 -1.72 -4.35
N SER A 10 -11.47 -0.76 -5.26
CA SER A 10 -11.07 -0.98 -6.66
C SER A 10 -9.75 -1.73 -6.83
N HIS A 11 -8.89 -1.68 -5.81
CA HIS A 11 -7.56 -2.27 -5.81
C HIS A 11 -7.42 -3.52 -4.93
N LEU A 12 -8.51 -4.07 -4.40
CA LEU A 12 -8.46 -5.26 -3.54
C LEU A 12 -8.13 -6.55 -4.30
N GLY A 13 -8.43 -6.62 -5.59
CA GLY A 13 -8.31 -7.84 -6.39
C GLY A 13 -9.39 -8.88 -6.04
N HIS A 14 -9.11 -10.15 -6.30
CA HIS A 14 -10.05 -11.26 -6.10
C HIS A 14 -10.06 -11.81 -4.66
N GLY A 15 -9.15 -11.35 -3.80
CA GLY A 15 -9.07 -11.83 -2.43
C GLY A 15 -7.73 -11.55 -1.74
N PHE A 16 -7.58 -12.12 -0.55
CA PHE A 16 -6.36 -11.97 0.24
C PHE A 16 -5.14 -12.50 -0.54
N ARG A 17 -4.05 -11.72 -0.52
CA ARG A 17 -2.80 -11.97 -1.25
C ARG A 17 -2.91 -11.97 -2.78
N ASP A 18 -4.07 -11.71 -3.36
CA ASP A 18 -4.12 -11.37 -4.79
C ASP A 18 -3.42 -10.03 -5.00
N ILE A 19 -2.61 -9.92 -6.05
CA ILE A 19 -1.80 -8.73 -6.36
C ILE A 19 -2.19 -8.26 -7.76
N PRO A 20 -3.13 -7.31 -7.87
CA PRO A 20 -3.50 -6.72 -9.15
C PRO A 20 -2.29 -6.14 -9.90
N ALA A 21 -2.35 -6.12 -11.23
CA ALA A 21 -1.28 -5.54 -12.06
C ALA A 21 -1.02 -4.06 -11.70
N ALA A 22 -2.07 -3.31 -11.37
CA ALA A 22 -1.97 -1.92 -10.90
C ALA A 22 -1.13 -1.80 -9.62
N THR A 23 -1.24 -2.77 -8.70
CA THR A 23 -0.42 -2.82 -7.48
C THR A 23 1.05 -3.02 -7.82
N THR A 24 1.38 -3.94 -8.74
CA THR A 24 2.77 -4.14 -9.18
C THR A 24 3.36 -2.89 -9.82
N ALA A 25 2.58 -2.18 -10.66
CA ALA A 25 3.02 -0.91 -11.24
C ALA A 25 3.23 0.17 -10.16
N ALA A 26 2.33 0.27 -9.19
CA ALA A 26 2.44 1.22 -8.08
C ALA A 26 3.68 0.96 -7.21
N LEU A 27 4.03 -0.31 -6.97
CA LEU A 27 5.25 -0.68 -6.26
C LEU A 27 6.52 -0.21 -7.00
N ALA A 28 6.53 -0.31 -8.33
CA ALA A 28 7.65 0.19 -9.13
C ALA A 28 7.78 1.72 -9.03
N VAL A 29 6.66 2.45 -9.05
CA VAL A 29 6.64 3.91 -8.81
C VAL A 29 7.17 4.24 -7.41
N ALA A 30 6.67 3.56 -6.38
CA ALA A 30 7.11 3.76 -5.01
C ALA A 30 8.63 3.53 -4.84
N ALA A 31 9.15 2.46 -5.44
CA ALA A 31 10.59 2.15 -5.44
C ALA A 31 11.41 3.24 -6.13
N GLY A 32 10.90 3.82 -7.23
CA GLY A 32 11.51 4.98 -7.89
C GLY A 32 11.64 6.22 -7.00
N HIS A 33 10.82 6.31 -5.95
CA HIS A 33 10.87 7.36 -4.93
C HIS A 33 11.57 6.93 -3.63
N GLY A 34 12.26 5.79 -3.62
CA GLY A 34 12.98 5.27 -2.45
C GLY A 34 12.06 4.69 -1.36
N LEU A 35 10.76 4.55 -1.64
CA LEU A 35 9.83 3.86 -0.75
C LEU A 35 9.91 2.36 -1.02
N ARG A 36 9.94 1.57 0.05
CA ARG A 36 9.69 0.14 -0.04
C ARG A 36 8.30 -0.11 0.55
N LEU A 37 7.49 -0.86 -0.17
CA LEU A 37 6.12 -1.19 0.22
C LEU A 37 5.94 -2.69 0.08
N GLU A 38 5.02 -3.26 0.84
CA GLU A 38 4.64 -4.66 0.68
C GLU A 38 3.40 -4.75 -0.23
N PRO A 39 3.24 -5.82 -1.01
CA PRO A 39 2.25 -5.88 -2.09
C PRO A 39 0.81 -6.10 -1.61
N VAL A 40 0.58 -6.67 -0.42
CA VAL A 40 -0.73 -7.15 0.05
C VAL A 40 -1.61 -6.02 0.57
N PHE A 41 -1.06 -5.02 1.25
CA PHE A 41 -1.80 -3.88 1.79
C PHE A 41 -1.25 -2.54 1.29
N SER A 42 -0.01 -2.18 1.63
CA SER A 42 0.51 -0.83 1.37
C SER A 42 0.72 -0.54 -0.11
N GLY A 43 1.04 -1.55 -0.92
CA GLY A 43 1.06 -1.44 -2.38
C GLY A 43 -0.32 -1.17 -2.98
N LYS A 44 -1.38 -1.80 -2.45
CA LYS A 44 -2.77 -1.57 -2.92
C LYS A 44 -3.25 -0.18 -2.54
N ALA A 45 -2.98 0.25 -1.31
CA ALA A 45 -3.28 1.61 -0.86
C ALA A 45 -2.54 2.66 -1.70
N PHE A 46 -1.28 2.41 -2.04
CA PHE A 46 -0.51 3.31 -2.90
C PHE A 46 -1.05 3.35 -4.33
N ALA A 47 -1.51 2.21 -4.87
CA ALA A 47 -2.16 2.17 -6.18
C ALA A 47 -3.45 3.02 -6.23
N SER A 48 -4.29 2.92 -5.19
CA SER A 48 -5.49 3.77 -5.03
C SER A 48 -5.12 5.26 -4.97
N LEU A 49 -4.08 5.62 -4.21
CA LEU A 49 -3.59 7.00 -4.16
C LEU A 49 -3.15 7.51 -5.55
N LEU A 50 -2.41 6.70 -6.31
CA LEU A 50 -1.97 7.08 -7.66
C LEU A 50 -3.17 7.28 -8.62
N GLN A 51 -4.23 6.48 -8.47
CA GLN A 51 -5.47 6.66 -9.25
C GLN A 51 -6.20 7.96 -8.87
N ALA A 52 -6.14 8.37 -7.60
CA ALA A 52 -6.78 9.58 -7.11
C ALA A 52 -6.04 10.88 -7.48
N LEU A 53 -4.73 10.81 -7.78
CA LEU A 53 -3.88 11.97 -8.08
C LEU A 53 -4.48 12.96 -9.09
N PRO A 54 -5.05 12.53 -10.24
CA PRO A 54 -5.63 13.48 -11.21
C PRO A 54 -6.80 14.31 -10.63
N GLY A 55 -7.52 13.76 -9.64
CA GLY A 55 -8.62 14.46 -8.96
C GLY A 55 -8.16 15.38 -7.82
N ALA A 56 -6.89 15.35 -7.46
CA ALA A 56 -6.29 16.16 -6.40
C ALA A 56 -5.51 17.37 -6.94
N ALA A 57 -5.84 17.86 -8.15
CA ALA A 57 -5.07 18.87 -8.87
C ALA A 57 -4.79 20.17 -8.09
N ASP A 58 -5.66 20.52 -7.14
CA ASP A 58 -5.54 21.72 -6.29
C ASP A 58 -5.26 21.38 -4.80
N GLY A 59 -4.94 20.13 -4.48
CA GLY A 59 -4.81 19.64 -3.11
C GLY A 59 -3.56 18.80 -2.86
N GLU A 60 -3.26 18.60 -1.58
CA GLU A 60 -2.19 17.69 -1.14
C GLU A 60 -2.80 16.34 -0.75
N LEU A 61 -2.17 15.25 -1.19
CA LEU A 61 -2.49 13.90 -0.73
C LEU A 61 -1.43 13.42 0.26
N LEU A 62 -1.86 13.03 1.45
CA LEU A 62 -1.01 12.40 2.44
C LEU A 62 -1.15 10.88 2.34
N PHE A 63 -0.05 10.19 2.05
CA PHE A 63 0.00 8.74 2.07
C PHE A 63 0.37 8.23 3.47
N TRP A 64 -0.53 7.49 4.12
CA TRP A 64 -0.18 6.76 5.34
C TRP A 64 0.47 5.41 4.97
N ASN A 65 1.80 5.38 4.96
CA ASN A 65 2.54 4.12 4.85
C ASN A 65 2.49 3.34 6.18
N THR A 66 1.81 2.19 6.19
CA THR A 66 1.70 1.30 7.36
C THR A 66 2.69 0.13 7.32
N HIS A 67 3.54 0.05 6.29
CA HIS A 67 4.49 -1.04 6.16
C HIS A 67 5.61 -0.93 7.20
N ASP A 68 5.76 -1.96 8.03
CA ASP A 68 6.90 -2.07 8.94
C ASP A 68 8.12 -2.59 8.19
N HIS A 69 9.14 -1.73 8.08
CA HIS A 69 10.40 -2.03 7.42
C HIS A 69 11.36 -2.89 8.23
N ARG A 70 11.04 -3.19 9.49
CA ARG A 70 11.92 -3.99 10.34
C ARG A 70 12.16 -5.35 9.67
N PRO A 71 13.43 -5.76 9.49
CA PRO A 71 13.72 -7.12 9.08
C PRO A 71 13.01 -8.04 10.07
N ASN A 72 12.28 -9.02 9.55
CA ASN A 72 11.66 -10.03 10.37
C ASN A 72 12.80 -10.65 11.20
N GLN A 73 12.88 -10.34 12.49
CA GLN A 73 13.79 -11.06 13.37
C GLN A 73 13.21 -12.46 13.41
N THR A 74 13.71 -13.34 12.55
CA THR A 74 13.47 -14.77 12.64
C THR A 74 13.77 -15.13 14.08
N SER A 75 12.76 -15.60 14.79
CA SER A 75 12.89 -16.17 16.12
C SER A 75 13.76 -17.42 16.04
N GLU A 76 15.08 -17.24 15.97
CA GLU A 76 16.06 -18.26 16.34
C GLU A 76 15.96 -18.44 17.85
N GLY A 77 15.02 -19.28 18.28
CA GLY A 77 14.78 -19.48 19.72
C GLY A 77 13.51 -20.26 20.02
N ALA A 78 13.15 -21.24 19.20
CA ALA A 78 12.07 -22.18 19.53
C ALA A 78 12.41 -23.59 19.00
N ALA A 79 13.59 -24.09 19.34
CA ALA A 79 13.90 -25.50 19.24
C ALA A 79 14.90 -25.92 20.33
N ARG A 80 14.30 -26.34 21.46
CA ARG A 80 14.85 -27.20 22.53
C ARG A 80 15.85 -26.60 23.50
#